data_AF-A0A9P7C1J8-F1
#
_entry.id   AF-A0A9P7C1J8-F1
#
_cell.length_a   1.000
_cell.length_b   1.000
_cell.length_c   1.000
_cell.angle_alpha   90.00
_cell.angle_beta   90.00
_cell.angle_gamma   90.00
#
_symmetry.space_group_name_H-M   'P 1'
#
loop_
_entity.id
_entity.type
_entity.pdbx_description
1 polymer ?
#
loop_
_entity_poly.entity_id
_entity_poly.type
_entity_poly.pdbx_seq_one_letter_code
_entity_poly.pdbx_strand_id
1 'polypeptide(L)'
;MSAYVARTEKKLPFEVRPIDLEAGEQRMQPYQCRALTARVPALTHEGFNLTESSVIAEYLEDVFPAPEHAALYPQAIRERARARQLQAWLRSDLGALRQERPTETVWPAT
;
A
#
# COMPACT_ATOMS: atom_id res chain seq x y z
N MET A 1 -3.77 -2.24 3.13
CA MET A 1 -4.06 -3.52 2.45
C MET A 1 -3.22 -3.76 1.20
N SER A 2 -3.31 -2.93 0.13
CA SER A 2 -2.65 -3.26 -1.15
C SER A 2 -1.12 -3.39 -1.10
N ALA A 3 -0.43 -2.59 -0.29
CA ALA A 3 1.04 -2.65 -0.21
C ALA A 3 1.59 -3.96 0.39
N TYR A 4 0.95 -4.48 1.44
CA TYR A 4 1.35 -5.75 2.06
C TYR A 4 1.12 -6.91 1.09
N VAL A 5 -0.12 -7.02 0.57
CA VAL A 5 -0.49 -8.08 -0.39
C VAL A 5 0.38 -8.02 -1.64
N ALA A 6 0.65 -6.83 -2.19
CA ALA A 6 1.53 -6.66 -3.35
C ALA A 6 2.91 -7.30 -3.14
N ARG A 7 3.53 -7.09 -1.97
CA ARG A 7 4.82 -7.72 -1.64
C ARG A 7 4.71 -9.22 -1.44
N THR A 8 3.66 -9.68 -0.75
CA THR A 8 3.39 -11.10 -0.51
C THR A 8 3.20 -11.87 -1.82
N GLU A 9 2.36 -11.37 -2.73
CA GLU A 9 2.10 -11.99 -4.04
C GLU A 9 3.36 -12.03 -4.90
N LYS A 10 4.19 -10.98 -4.85
CA LYS A 10 5.49 -10.94 -5.53
C LYS A 10 6.59 -11.76 -4.84
N LYS A 11 6.30 -12.35 -3.67
CA LYS A 11 7.24 -13.12 -2.83
C LYS A 11 8.52 -12.37 -2.49
N LEU A 12 8.40 -11.05 -2.30
CA LEU A 12 9.54 -10.22 -1.92
C LEU A 12 9.80 -10.38 -0.42
N PRO A 13 11.06 -10.49 0.03
CA PRO A 13 11.36 -10.39 1.44
C PRO A 13 11.12 -8.95 1.92
N PHE A 14 10.47 -8.78 3.07
CA PHE A 14 10.28 -7.46 3.67
C PHE A 14 10.13 -7.55 5.19
N GLU A 15 10.49 -6.47 5.86
CA GLU A 15 10.20 -6.23 7.27
C GLU A 15 8.92 -5.39 7.41
N VAL A 16 8.09 -5.74 8.39
CA VAL A 16 6.94 -4.92 8.81
C VAL A 16 7.32 -4.22 10.10
N ARG A 17 7.34 -2.89 10.06
CA ARG A 17 7.41 -2.07 11.27
C ARG A 17 6.00 -1.58 11.62
N PRO A 18 5.40 -2.03 12.73
CA PRO A 18 4.12 -1.50 13.19
C PRO A 18 4.29 -0.03 13.61
N ILE A 19 3.22 0.75 13.43
CA ILE A 19 3.13 2.14 13.85
C ILE A 19 1.88 2.28 14.69
N ASP A 20 2.04 2.74 15.93
CA ASP A 20 0.92 2.94 16.85
C ASP A 20 0.12 4.19 16.47
N LEU A 21 -1.05 3.97 15.87
CA LEU A 21 -1.93 5.05 15.42
C LEU A 21 -2.71 5.69 16.58
N GLU A 22 -2.94 4.96 17.66
CA GLU A 22 -3.62 5.45 18.87
C GLU A 22 -2.71 6.40 19.65
N ALA A 23 -1.44 6.03 19.80
CA ALA A 23 -0.40 6.88 20.38
C ALA A 23 0.05 8.02 19.45
N GLY A 24 -0.38 8.00 18.17
CA GLY A 24 -0.04 9.04 17.20
C GLY A 24 1.40 8.96 16.68
N GLU A 25 2.05 7.79 16.72
CA GLU A 25 3.45 7.59 16.29
C GLU A 25 3.68 8.04 14.84
N GLN A 26 2.68 7.91 13.96
CA GLN A 26 2.73 8.38 12.58
C GLN A 26 2.94 9.90 12.44
N ARG A 27 2.74 10.66 13.51
CA ARG A 27 2.96 12.12 13.57
C ARG A 27 4.28 12.49 14.25
N MET A 28 5.07 11.52 14.69
CA MET A 28 6.37 11.75 15.31
C MET A 28 7.48 11.77 14.26
N GLN A 29 8.54 12.53 14.53
CA GLN A 29 9.67 12.74 13.61
C GLN A 29 10.29 11.45 13.02
N PRO A 30 10.46 10.34 13.76
CA PRO A 30 11.04 9.12 13.17
C PRO A 30 10.24 8.56 11.98
N TYR A 31 8.91 8.75 11.97
CA TYR A 31 8.04 8.29 10.89
C TYR A 31 7.77 9.39 9.86
N GLN A 32 7.52 10.62 10.29
CA GLN A 32 7.22 11.75 9.38
C GLN A 32 8.35 12.02 8.38
N CYS A 33 9.61 11.82 8.75
CA CYS A 33 10.75 11.93 7.83
C CYS A 33 10.68 10.93 6.66
N ARG A 34 9.91 9.84 6.79
CA ARG A 34 9.72 8.79 5.77
C ARG A 34 8.37 8.89 5.07
N ALA A 35 7.36 9.44 5.75
CA ALA A 35 6.00 9.52 5.24
C ALA A 35 5.49 10.97 5.30
N LEU A 36 5.63 11.69 4.18
CA LEU A 36 5.25 13.10 4.07
C LEU A 36 3.80 13.39 4.49
N THR A 37 2.89 12.44 4.26
CA THR A 37 1.47 12.58 4.58
C THR A 37 1.10 12.16 6.01
N ALA A 38 2.06 11.68 6.81
CA ALA A 38 1.86 11.13 8.15
C ALA A 38 0.75 10.05 8.19
N ARG A 39 0.67 9.23 7.13
CA ARG A 39 -0.30 8.13 6.98
C ARG A 39 0.42 6.83 6.67
N VAL A 40 -0.14 5.72 7.17
CA VAL A 40 0.25 4.37 6.77
C VAL A 40 -0.55 3.92 5.54
N PRO A 41 0.01 3.03 4.68
CA PRO A 41 1.36 2.47 4.73
C PRO A 41 2.43 3.40 4.12
N ALA A 42 3.69 3.16 4.50
CA ALA A 42 4.88 3.70 3.86
C ALA A 42 5.85 2.56 3.49
N LEU A 43 6.56 2.71 2.37
CA LEU A 43 7.60 1.81 1.90
C LEU A 43 8.94 2.56 1.94
N THR A 44 9.98 1.90 2.45
CA THR A 44 11.38 2.27 2.20
C THR A 44 12.01 1.15 1.36
N HIS A 45 12.50 1.48 0.16
CA HIS A 45 13.23 0.56 -0.72
C HIS A 45 14.54 1.22 -1.11
N GLU A 46 15.69 0.65 -0.73
CA GLU A 46 17.02 1.19 -1.08
C GLU A 46 17.20 2.68 -0.73
N GLY A 47 16.66 3.11 0.42
CA GLY A 47 16.69 4.51 0.87
C GLY A 47 15.63 5.43 0.23
N PHE A 48 14.89 4.95 -0.77
CA PHE A 48 13.75 5.67 -1.34
C PHE A 48 12.49 5.45 -0.52
N ASN A 49 11.84 6.54 -0.10
CA ASN A 49 10.61 6.51 0.68
C ASN A 49 9.40 6.82 -0.19
N LEU A 50 8.36 6.00 -0.07
CA LEU A 50 7.14 6.11 -0.85
C LEU A 50 5.90 5.89 0.03
N THR A 51 4.88 6.72 -0.17
CA THR A 51 3.57 6.62 0.48
C THR A 51 2.49 6.38 -0.57
N GLU A 52 1.23 6.23 -0.15
CA GLU A 52 0.09 5.86 -0.97
C GLU A 52 0.08 4.40 -1.42
N SER A 53 -0.86 3.63 -0.86
CA SER A 53 -0.88 2.17 -1.00
C SER A 53 -1.05 1.64 -2.44
N SER A 54 -1.73 2.37 -3.33
CA SER A 54 -1.82 2.02 -4.76
C SER A 54 -0.54 2.34 -5.50
N VAL A 55 0.07 3.50 -5.22
CA VAL A 55 1.35 3.91 -5.83
C VAL A 55 2.47 2.97 -5.42
N ILE A 56 2.51 2.53 -4.16
CA ILE A 56 3.45 1.49 -3.71
C ILE A 56 3.28 0.19 -4.52
N ALA A 57 2.05 -0.24 -4.79
CA ALA A 57 1.81 -1.44 -5.58
C ALA A 57 2.22 -1.27 -7.06
N GLU A 58 1.99 -0.10 -7.66
CA GLU A 58 2.47 0.22 -9.01
C GLU A 58 4.00 0.28 -9.07
N TYR A 59 4.65 0.94 -8.10
CA TYR A 59 6.10 0.98 -7.99
C TYR A 59 6.72 -0.42 -7.91
N LEU A 60 6.14 -1.32 -7.10
CA LEU A 60 6.61 -2.69 -7.01
C LEU A 60 6.38 -3.48 -8.31
N GLU A 61 5.33 -3.19 -9.07
CA GLU A 61 5.11 -3.79 -10.40
C GLU A 61 6.22 -3.40 -11.37
N ASP A 62 6.64 -2.14 -11.36
CA ASP A 62 7.66 -1.64 -12.26
C ASP A 62 9.08 -2.08 -11.87
N VAL A 63 9.39 -2.12 -10.56
CA VAL A 63 10.71 -2.54 -10.06
C VAL A 63 10.90 -4.05 -10.12
N PHE A 64 9.83 -4.81 -9.89
CA PHE A 64 9.84 -6.27 -9.87
C PHE A 64 8.80 -6.81 -10.87
N PRO A 65 9.07 -6.71 -12.18
CA PRO A 65 8.12 -7.09 -13.21
C PRO A 65 8.04 -8.61 -13.40
N ALA A 66 7.05 -9.05 -14.17
CA ALA A 66 6.96 -10.41 -14.70
C ALA A 66 7.91 -10.60 -15.89
N PRO A 67 8.41 -11.83 -16.13
CA PRO A 67 8.05 -13.09 -15.45
C PRO A 67 8.81 -13.39 -14.16
N GLU A 68 9.85 -12.62 -13.83
CA GLU A 68 10.70 -12.88 -12.66
C GLU A 68 9.90 -12.82 -11.35
N HIS A 69 8.90 -11.92 -11.30
CA HIS A 69 7.94 -11.81 -10.21
C HIS A 69 6.51 -11.89 -10.72
N ALA A 70 5.58 -12.28 -9.85
CA ALA A 70 4.16 -12.34 -10.21
C ALA A 70 3.65 -10.95 -10.64
N ALA A 71 2.92 -10.89 -11.77
CA ALA A 71 2.27 -9.68 -12.24
C ALA A 71 1.11 -9.31 -11.31
N LEU A 72 1.06 -8.07 -10.82
CA LEU A 72 -0.04 -7.56 -9.99
C LEU A 72 -1.15 -6.94 -10.83
N TYR A 73 -0.83 -6.51 -12.05
CA TYR A 73 -1.76 -5.81 -12.93
C TYR A 73 -1.92 -6.55 -14.26
N PRO A 74 -3.10 -6.42 -14.91
CA PRO A 74 -3.29 -6.90 -16.26
C PRO A 74 -2.30 -6.26 -17.25
N GLN A 75 -1.79 -7.06 -18.18
CA GLN A 75 -0.86 -6.56 -19.21
C GLN A 75 -1.58 -5.65 -20.22
N ALA A 76 -2.81 -5.99 -20.63
CA ALA A 76 -3.56 -5.21 -21.60
C ALA A 76 -3.91 -3.82 -21.05
N ILE A 77 -3.63 -2.76 -21.82
CA ILE A 77 -3.75 -1.37 -21.35
C ILE A 77 -5.17 -1.01 -20.89
N ARG A 78 -6.21 -1.54 -21.57
CA ARG A 78 -7.61 -1.29 -21.21
C ARG A 78 -7.99 -1.92 -19.87
N GLU A 79 -7.51 -3.14 -19.62
CA GLU A 79 -7.76 -3.86 -18.37
C GLU A 79 -6.98 -3.24 -17.21
N ARG A 80 -5.73 -2.83 -17.46
CA ARG A 80 -4.93 -2.08 -16.48
C ARG A 80 -5.57 -0.75 -16.11
N ALA A 81 -6.11 -0.02 -17.09
CA ALA A 81 -6.87 1.19 -16.85
C ALA A 81 -8.13 0.92 -16.02
N ARG A 82 -8.83 -0.20 -16.25
CA ARG A 82 -9.97 -0.61 -15.43
C ARG A 82 -9.56 -0.93 -13.99
N ALA A 83 -8.45 -1.64 -13.79
CA ALA A 83 -7.92 -1.92 -12.47
C ALA A 83 -7.59 -0.62 -11.70
N ARG A 84 -6.91 0.33 -12.35
CA ARG A 84 -6.62 1.66 -11.79
C ARG A 84 -7.89 2.46 -11.49
N GLN A 85 -8.89 2.41 -12.38
CA GLN A 85 -10.18 3.05 -12.16
C GLN A 85 -10.86 2.52 -10.89
N LEU A 86 -10.92 1.20 -10.71
CA LEU A 86 -11.52 0.59 -9.52
C LEU A 86 -10.73 0.94 -8.25
N GLN A 87 -9.39 0.90 -8.31
CA GLN A 87 -8.55 1.29 -7.19
C GLN A 87 -8.76 2.74 -6.77
N ALA A 88 -8.91 3.66 -7.72
CA ALA A 88 -9.17 5.07 -7.47
C ALA A 88 -10.58 5.28 -6.90
N TRP A 89 -11.60 4.70 -7.54
CA TRP A 89 -13.00 4.81 -7.11
C TRP A 89 -13.21 4.30 -5.69
N LEU A 90 -12.68 3.10 -5.39
CA LEU A 90 -12.71 2.55 -4.05
C LEU A 90 -12.14 3.57 -3.06
N ARG A 91 -11.00 4.20 -3.35
CA ARG A 91 -10.28 5.16 -2.48
C ARG A 91 -11.01 6.48 -2.25
N SER A 92 -11.73 7.00 -3.23
CA SER A 92 -12.29 8.35 -3.15
C SER A 92 -13.79 8.45 -2.87
N ASP A 93 -14.58 7.40 -3.04
CA ASP A 93 -16.05 7.54 -3.08
C ASP A 93 -16.79 6.81 -1.95
N LEU A 94 -16.39 5.59 -1.59
CA LEU A 94 -17.14 4.71 -0.66
C LEU A 94 -16.97 5.07 0.83
N GLY A 95 -17.10 6.35 1.19
CA GLY A 95 -16.91 6.86 2.55
C GLY A 95 -17.87 6.27 3.58
N ALA A 96 -19.17 6.24 3.28
CA ALA A 96 -20.20 5.71 4.20
C ALA A 96 -19.95 4.23 4.55
N LEU A 97 -19.69 3.39 3.54
CA LEU A 97 -19.41 1.97 3.74
C LEU A 97 -18.16 1.72 4.59
N ARG A 98 -17.13 2.56 4.48
CA ARG A 98 -15.92 2.44 5.31
C ARG A 98 -16.16 2.76 6.77
N GLN A 99 -17.04 3.72 7.05
CA GLN A 99 -17.44 4.05 8.41
C GLN A 99 -18.27 2.92 9.02
N GLU A 100 -19.19 2.35 8.25
CA GLU A 100 -20.02 1.22 8.70
C GLU A 100 -19.23 -0.09 8.86
N ARG A 101 -18.15 -0.26 8.08
CA ARG A 101 -17.33 -1.49 8.03
C ARG A 101 -15.83 -1.14 8.12
N PRO A 102 -15.35 -0.70 9.30
CA PRO A 102 -13.95 -0.33 9.45
C PRO A 102 -13.05 -1.54 9.28
N THR A 103 -11.93 -1.36 8.58
CA THR A 103 -10.91 -2.40 8.35
C THR A 103 -9.79 -2.38 9.40
N GLU A 104 -9.97 -1.65 10.49
CA GLU A 104 -8.97 -1.45 11.55
C GLU A 104 -8.62 -2.76 12.27
N THR A 105 -9.54 -3.72 12.31
CA THR A 105 -9.38 -5.00 13.02
C THR A 105 -8.85 -6.15 12.16
N VAL A 106 -8.53 -5.92 10.89
CA VAL A 106 -8.20 -7.00 9.94
C VAL A 106 -6.82 -7.64 10.20
N TRP A 107 -5.96 -7.01 11.00
CA TRP A 107 -4.65 -7.57 11.37
C TRP A 107 -4.45 -7.57 12.89
N PRO A 108 -4.46 -8.73 13.57
CA PRO A 108 -3.96 -8.79 14.94
C PRO A 108 -2.45 -8.53 14.94
N ALA A 109 -1.97 -7.78 15.93
CA ALA A 109 -0.54 -7.69 16.22
C ALA A 109 -0.06 -9.10 16.61
N THR A 110 0.73 -9.73 15.74
CA THR A 110 1.53 -10.92 16.07
C THR A 110 2.83 -10.50 16.70
#